data_AF-A0A3P8UU94-F1
#
_entry.id   AF-A0A3P8UU94-F1
#
_cell.length_a   1.000
_cell.length_b   1.000
_cell.length_c   1.000
_cell.angle_alpha   90.00
_cell.angle_beta   90.00
_cell.angle_gamma   90.00
#
_symmetry.space_group_name_H-M   'P 1'
#
loop_
_entity.id
_entity.type
_entity.pdbx_description
1 polymer ?
#
loop_
_entity_poly.entity_id
_entity_poly.type
_entity_poly.pdbx_seq_one_letter_code
_entity_poly.pdbx_strand_id
1 'polypeptide(L)'
;MEETYLLKHPGVKKKILAGGRGTLPHFPPGTKVLVFHFQTLLDDFERTVIDDSRQVGQPAEIFVGKMFKLEVWETLLMSMRIGEVAEFWCDDIHTGLYPIVSKGMRLIAEGKDPLEGQRHMCGMGNLFHYHSTGFSDLDELMKNPQPLIFIMELLQVKTKKNKVRQLESWMMEKDEKLTTVPLLHMQGNALVRQRQFREAASKYKEAVLLLKTVQSREMPGDVDYISLGRMIVPLQLNYCQCLLELEEYYEVVEVTTELLHKHKDCVKAYYKRAKAHAAVWNEKEARQDFNMVAQLDITLASLVRKELKLLSERMKEKYWEEKEQFWNKLERKGSKTNAEAKNETKQNEVDENAEEKMITEGEKAKNQTGAEDESEEEKIKDCGEKQDEKV
;
A
#
# COMPACT_ATOMS: atom_id res chain seq x y z
N MET A 1 -47.42 14.96 -29.75
CA MET A 1 -47.79 15.77 -28.58
C MET A 1 -46.61 15.67 -27.63
N GLU A 2 -45.74 16.68 -27.65
CA GLU A 2 -44.50 16.69 -26.87
C GLU A 2 -44.84 17.09 -25.44
N GLU A 3 -44.86 16.12 -24.53
CA GLU A 3 -44.97 16.40 -23.10
C GLU A 3 -43.62 16.91 -22.60
N THR A 4 -43.38 18.21 -22.73
CA THR A 4 -42.24 18.87 -22.11
C THR A 4 -42.52 18.99 -20.62
N TYR A 5 -41.83 18.19 -19.80
CA TYR A 5 -41.97 18.25 -18.35
C TYR A 5 -41.17 19.44 -17.84
N LEU A 6 -41.87 20.45 -17.31
CA LEU A 6 -41.23 21.49 -16.52
C LEU A 6 -40.81 20.87 -15.19
N LEU A 7 -39.51 20.56 -15.08
CA LEU A 7 -38.90 20.40 -13.77
C LEU A 7 -39.15 21.71 -13.01
N LYS A 8 -39.41 21.65 -11.70
CA LYS A 8 -39.51 22.85 -10.85
C LYS A 8 -38.13 23.52 -10.65
N HIS A 9 -37.36 23.61 -11.73
CA HIS A 9 -36.02 24.14 -11.80
C HIS A 9 -35.99 25.14 -12.97
N PRO A 10 -35.71 26.43 -12.72
CA PRO A 10 -35.69 27.43 -13.78
C PRO A 10 -34.65 27.08 -14.84
N GLY A 11 -34.92 27.35 -16.11
CA GLY A 11 -33.97 27.14 -17.21
C GLY A 11 -33.73 25.67 -17.60
N VAL A 12 -34.60 24.74 -17.22
CA VAL A 12 -34.48 23.32 -17.58
C VAL A 12 -35.77 22.81 -18.23
N LYS A 13 -35.65 22.18 -19.40
CA LYS A 13 -36.77 21.53 -20.11
C LYS A 13 -36.45 20.06 -20.30
N LYS A 14 -37.34 19.17 -19.86
CA LYS A 14 -37.20 17.72 -20.01
C LYS A 14 -38.12 17.19 -21.10
N LYS A 15 -37.59 16.34 -21.97
CA LYS A 15 -38.32 15.56 -22.97
C LYS A 15 -37.95 14.07 -22.82
N ILE A 16 -38.92 13.22 -22.57
CA ILE A 16 -38.67 11.77 -22.43
C ILE A 16 -38.59 11.16 -23.84
N LEU A 17 -37.45 10.55 -24.17
CA LEU A 17 -37.24 9.87 -25.45
C LEU A 17 -37.64 8.40 -25.37
N ALA A 18 -37.35 7.73 -24.26
CA ALA A 18 -37.80 6.38 -23.97
C ALA A 18 -38.21 6.26 -22.49
N GLY A 19 -39.41 5.75 -22.25
CA GLY A 19 -39.92 5.57 -20.89
C GLY A 19 -39.16 4.50 -20.11
N GLY A 20 -38.77 4.81 -18.88
CA GLY A 20 -38.15 3.83 -17.98
C GLY A 20 -39.13 2.84 -17.35
N ARG A 21 -38.59 1.89 -16.58
CA ARG A 21 -39.35 0.85 -15.88
C ARG A 21 -39.54 1.18 -14.40
N GLY A 22 -40.65 0.71 -13.82
CA GLY A 22 -40.93 0.81 -12.39
C GLY A 22 -41.36 2.20 -11.93
N THR A 23 -41.45 2.38 -10.61
CA THR A 23 -41.77 3.67 -9.97
C THR A 23 -40.55 4.58 -9.94
N LEU A 24 -40.78 5.90 -9.90
CA LEU A 24 -39.70 6.86 -9.69
C LEU A 24 -38.93 6.49 -8.41
N PRO A 25 -37.60 6.31 -8.47
CA PRO A 25 -36.84 5.88 -7.31
C PRO A 25 -37.02 6.87 -6.15
N HIS A 26 -37.43 6.38 -4.98
CA HIS A 26 -37.44 7.23 -3.79
C HIS A 26 -36.00 7.43 -3.32
N PHE A 27 -35.58 8.68 -3.08
CA PHE A 27 -34.23 9.04 -2.65
C PHE A 27 -34.23 9.43 -1.15
N PRO A 28 -34.25 8.46 -0.20
CA PRO A 28 -34.12 8.76 1.22
C PRO A 28 -32.72 9.31 1.54
N PRO A 29 -32.55 10.03 2.67
CA PRO A 29 -31.27 10.60 3.09
C PRO A 29 -30.17 9.52 3.17
N GLY A 30 -29.11 9.71 2.37
CA GLY A 30 -27.97 8.81 2.29
C GLY A 30 -27.32 8.82 0.90
N THR A 31 -26.02 8.52 0.80
CA THR A 31 -25.30 8.58 -0.48
C THR A 31 -25.74 7.43 -1.40
N LYS A 32 -26.39 7.77 -2.51
CA LYS A 32 -26.71 6.84 -3.60
C LYS A 32 -25.80 7.12 -4.79
N VAL A 33 -25.42 6.06 -5.50
CA VAL A 33 -24.67 6.17 -6.75
C VAL A 33 -25.63 5.95 -7.91
N LEU A 34 -25.82 6.96 -8.73
CA LEU A 34 -26.55 6.88 -9.99
C LEU A 34 -25.55 6.50 -11.08
N VAL A 35 -25.83 5.41 -11.79
CA VAL A 35 -25.04 4.94 -12.92
C VAL A 35 -25.83 5.24 -14.18
N PHE A 36 -25.24 5.98 -15.11
CA PHE A 36 -25.95 6.47 -16.29
C PHE A 36 -25.02 6.65 -17.49
N HIS A 37 -25.60 6.57 -18.68
CA HIS A 37 -24.95 7.10 -19.89
C HIS A 37 -25.40 8.53 -20.15
N PHE A 38 -24.53 9.32 -20.74
CA PHE A 38 -24.87 10.67 -21.15
C PHE A 38 -24.22 10.99 -22.49
N GLN A 39 -24.88 11.87 -23.23
CA GLN A 39 -24.37 12.55 -24.40
C GLN A 39 -24.66 14.03 -24.22
N THR A 40 -23.64 14.87 -24.35
CA THR A 40 -23.78 16.33 -24.29
C THR A 40 -23.64 16.90 -25.68
N LEU A 41 -24.59 17.77 -26.05
CA LEU A 41 -24.66 18.41 -27.34
C LEU A 41 -24.74 19.93 -27.16
N LEU A 42 -24.21 20.67 -28.13
CA LEU A 42 -24.48 22.09 -28.28
C LEU A 42 -25.93 22.32 -28.74
N ASP A 43 -26.50 23.46 -28.34
CA ASP A 43 -27.79 23.93 -28.85
C ASP A 43 -27.62 24.69 -30.18
N ASP A 44 -26.93 24.07 -31.13
CA ASP A 44 -26.75 24.55 -32.49
C ASP A 44 -27.65 23.77 -33.45
N PHE A 45 -27.73 24.25 -34.70
CA PHE A 45 -28.57 23.61 -35.72
C PHE A 45 -28.15 22.16 -36.00
N GLU A 46 -26.86 21.86 -35.88
CA GLU A 46 -26.29 20.54 -36.17
C GLU A 46 -26.32 19.60 -34.96
N ARG A 47 -26.64 20.10 -33.76
CA ARG A 47 -26.54 19.39 -32.48
C ARG A 47 -25.17 18.74 -32.31
N THR A 48 -24.13 19.56 -32.37
CA THR A 48 -22.73 19.12 -32.30
C THR A 48 -22.47 18.38 -30.98
N VAL A 49 -21.96 17.14 -31.06
CA VAL A 49 -21.65 16.30 -29.89
C VAL A 49 -20.34 16.77 -29.26
N ILE A 50 -20.38 17.10 -27.97
CA ILE A 50 -19.19 17.48 -27.19
C ILE A 50 -18.62 16.26 -26.47
N ASP A 51 -19.46 15.49 -25.79
CA ASP A 51 -19.05 14.33 -25.01
C ASP A 51 -20.09 13.22 -25.12
N ASP A 52 -19.62 11.98 -25.15
CA ASP A 52 -20.46 10.78 -25.20
C ASP A 52 -19.83 9.66 -24.38
N SER A 53 -20.46 9.29 -23.26
CA SER A 53 -19.92 8.25 -22.38
C SER A 53 -19.97 6.86 -22.98
N ARG A 54 -20.76 6.62 -24.03
CA ARG A 54 -20.79 5.33 -24.72
C ARG A 54 -19.55 5.13 -25.59
N GLN A 55 -18.98 6.20 -26.16
CA GLN A 55 -17.73 6.13 -26.92
C GLN A 55 -16.53 5.80 -26.03
N VAL A 56 -16.56 6.27 -24.79
CA VAL A 56 -15.55 5.97 -23.76
C VAL A 56 -15.66 4.52 -23.25
N GLY A 57 -16.80 3.86 -23.45
CA GLY A 57 -17.02 2.47 -23.06
C GLY A 57 -17.30 2.24 -21.57
N GLN A 58 -17.45 3.30 -20.77
CA GLN A 58 -17.80 3.21 -19.34
C GLN A 58 -18.92 4.19 -18.97
N PRO A 59 -19.96 3.74 -18.23
CA PRO A 59 -21.02 4.61 -17.74
C PRO A 59 -20.50 5.56 -16.66
N ALA A 60 -21.09 6.75 -16.58
CA ALA A 60 -20.78 7.73 -15.55
C ALA A 60 -21.43 7.35 -14.22
N GLU A 61 -20.76 7.67 -13.11
CA GLU A 61 -21.26 7.47 -11.75
C GLU A 61 -21.35 8.82 -11.02
N ILE A 62 -22.53 9.18 -10.49
CA ILE A 62 -22.73 10.38 -9.66
C ILE A 62 -23.28 10.01 -8.28
N PHE A 63 -22.81 10.72 -7.26
CA PHE A 63 -23.24 10.57 -5.88
C PHE A 63 -24.28 11.62 -5.51
N VAL A 64 -25.50 11.20 -5.23
CA VAL A 64 -26.60 12.11 -4.84
C VAL A 64 -26.32 12.73 -3.48
N GLY A 65 -26.52 14.05 -3.37
CA GLY A 65 -26.40 14.80 -2.12
C GLY A 65 -24.98 15.28 -1.81
N LYS A 66 -24.06 15.24 -2.78
CA LYS A 66 -22.67 15.64 -2.58
C LYS A 66 -22.26 16.93 -3.30
N MET A 67 -23.23 17.73 -3.77
CA MET A 67 -22.97 18.96 -4.54
C MET A 67 -21.93 18.69 -5.62
N PHE A 68 -22.30 17.85 -6.58
CA PHE A 68 -21.50 17.68 -7.79
C PHE A 68 -21.22 19.06 -8.42
N LYS A 69 -20.03 19.28 -9.01
CA LYS A 69 -19.64 20.57 -9.62
C LYS A 69 -20.66 21.09 -10.65
N LEU A 70 -21.48 20.19 -11.20
CA LEU A 70 -22.61 20.52 -12.05
C LEU A 70 -23.92 20.10 -11.37
N GLU A 71 -24.41 20.94 -10.46
CA GLU A 71 -25.55 20.63 -9.58
C GLU A 71 -26.83 20.25 -10.34
N VAL A 72 -27.02 20.82 -11.53
CA VAL A 72 -28.20 20.55 -12.35
C VAL A 72 -28.34 19.07 -12.68
N TRP A 73 -27.24 18.33 -12.89
CA TRP A 73 -27.27 16.91 -13.24
C TRP A 73 -27.88 16.02 -12.15
N GLU A 74 -27.68 16.36 -10.86
CA GLU A 74 -28.35 15.64 -9.77
C GLU A 74 -29.88 15.78 -9.91
N THR A 75 -30.37 16.99 -10.20
CA THR A 75 -31.80 17.27 -10.41
C THR A 75 -32.34 16.53 -11.64
N LEU A 76 -31.60 16.52 -12.76
CA LEU A 76 -32.00 15.83 -13.98
C LEU A 76 -32.18 14.32 -13.72
N LEU A 77 -31.15 13.69 -13.15
CA LEU A 77 -31.13 12.24 -12.92
C LEU A 77 -32.14 11.81 -11.86
N MET A 78 -32.39 12.62 -10.82
CA MET A 78 -33.42 12.34 -9.81
C MET A 78 -34.85 12.41 -10.38
N SER A 79 -35.04 13.05 -11.53
CA SER A 79 -36.33 13.08 -12.21
C SER A 79 -36.62 11.83 -13.05
N MET A 80 -35.62 10.96 -13.25
CA MET A 80 -35.69 9.84 -14.18
C MET A 80 -36.05 8.52 -13.50
N ARG A 81 -36.69 7.64 -14.24
CA ARG A 81 -36.88 6.22 -13.88
C ARG A 81 -35.69 5.38 -14.36
N ILE A 82 -35.52 4.21 -13.75
CA ILE A 82 -34.48 3.27 -14.16
C ILE A 82 -34.80 2.76 -15.57
N GLY A 83 -33.82 2.83 -16.48
CA GLY A 83 -33.94 2.55 -17.91
C GLY A 83 -34.60 3.66 -18.73
N GLU A 84 -34.88 4.82 -18.13
CA GLU A 84 -35.41 5.98 -18.87
C GLU A 84 -34.30 6.63 -19.69
N VAL A 85 -34.65 7.03 -20.92
CA VAL A 85 -33.82 7.90 -21.76
C VAL A 85 -34.54 9.24 -21.90
N ALA A 86 -33.90 10.32 -21.47
CA ALA A 86 -34.48 11.66 -21.52
C ALA A 86 -33.49 12.68 -22.08
N GLU A 87 -34.00 13.59 -22.89
CA GLU A 87 -33.33 14.78 -23.39
C GLU A 87 -33.65 15.95 -22.45
N PHE A 88 -32.62 16.66 -22.03
CA PHE A 88 -32.73 17.82 -21.16
C PHE A 88 -32.06 19.01 -21.84
N TRP A 89 -32.83 20.04 -22.14
CA TRP A 89 -32.29 21.33 -22.53
C TRP A 89 -32.04 22.16 -21.27
N CYS A 90 -30.81 22.62 -21.10
CA CYS A 90 -30.37 23.41 -19.94
C CYS A 90 -29.82 24.75 -20.40
N ASP A 91 -30.33 25.81 -19.78
CA ASP A 91 -29.90 27.19 -20.02
C ASP A 91 -28.45 27.44 -19.57
N ASP A 92 -27.83 28.50 -20.09
CA ASP A 92 -26.43 28.87 -19.84
C ASP A 92 -26.11 29.09 -18.34
N ILE A 93 -27.13 29.51 -17.58
CA ILE A 93 -27.11 29.65 -16.12
C ILE A 93 -26.61 28.38 -15.41
N HIS A 94 -26.90 27.20 -15.98
CA HIS A 94 -26.55 25.91 -15.38
C HIS A 94 -25.32 25.27 -16.03
N THR A 95 -24.94 25.66 -17.25
CA THR A 95 -23.92 24.97 -18.05
C THR A 95 -22.52 25.58 -17.94
N GLY A 96 -22.38 26.76 -17.31
CA GLY A 96 -21.08 27.46 -17.22
C GLY A 96 -19.93 26.66 -16.59
N LEU A 97 -20.23 25.68 -15.72
CA LEU A 97 -19.22 24.79 -15.12
C LEU A 97 -18.99 23.49 -15.90
N TYR A 98 -19.77 23.24 -16.96
CA TYR A 98 -19.67 22.03 -17.78
C TYR A 98 -18.26 21.80 -18.34
N PRO A 99 -17.54 22.80 -18.90
CA PRO A 99 -16.19 22.58 -19.43
C PRO A 99 -15.20 22.03 -18.41
N ILE A 100 -15.29 22.47 -17.15
CA ILE A 100 -14.42 21.99 -16.07
C ILE A 100 -14.75 20.54 -15.73
N VAL A 101 -16.03 20.18 -15.73
CA VAL A 101 -16.48 18.81 -15.48
C VAL A 101 -16.10 17.90 -16.64
N SER A 102 -16.30 18.33 -17.88
CA SER A 102 -15.91 17.59 -19.10
C SER A 102 -14.41 17.32 -19.14
N LYS A 103 -13.57 18.31 -18.83
CA LYS A 103 -12.11 18.10 -18.70
C LYS A 103 -11.79 16.96 -17.72
N GLY A 104 -12.39 16.99 -16.53
CA GLY A 104 -12.18 15.94 -15.52
C GLY A 104 -12.63 14.56 -16.00
N MET A 105 -13.78 14.49 -16.69
CA MET A 105 -14.29 13.23 -17.27
C MET A 105 -13.36 12.67 -18.36
N ARG A 106 -12.84 13.54 -19.25
CA ARG A 106 -11.88 13.14 -20.30
C ARG A 106 -10.56 12.64 -19.72
N LEU A 107 -10.02 13.29 -18.68
CA LEU A 107 -8.82 12.83 -17.98
C LEU A 107 -9.02 11.45 -17.32
N ILE A 108 -10.16 11.23 -16.67
CA ILE A 108 -10.51 9.92 -16.10
C ILE A 108 -10.57 8.84 -17.18
N ALA A 109 -11.16 9.15 -18.34
CA ALA A 109 -11.22 8.23 -19.48
C ALA A 109 -9.83 7.83 -19.99
N GLU A 110 -8.84 8.72 -19.90
CA GLU A 110 -7.43 8.46 -20.21
C GLU A 110 -6.66 7.75 -19.09
N GLY A 111 -7.31 7.48 -17.94
CA GLY A 111 -6.67 6.86 -16.76
C GLY A 111 -5.81 7.81 -15.94
N LYS A 112 -5.95 9.13 -16.15
CA LYS A 112 -5.24 10.20 -15.44
C LYS A 112 -6.04 10.70 -14.24
N ASP A 113 -5.38 11.41 -13.32
CA ASP A 113 -6.09 12.01 -12.18
C ASP A 113 -7.03 13.13 -12.71
N PRO A 114 -8.32 13.15 -12.35
CA PRO A 114 -9.25 14.23 -12.75
C PRO A 114 -8.81 15.64 -12.30
N LEU A 115 -7.90 15.74 -11.34
CA LEU A 115 -7.29 16.99 -10.87
C LEU A 115 -5.89 17.23 -11.48
N GLU A 116 -5.44 16.40 -12.41
CA GLU A 116 -4.12 16.54 -13.04
C GLU A 116 -4.03 17.88 -13.78
N GLY A 117 -3.09 18.73 -13.34
CA GLY A 117 -2.95 20.10 -13.81
C GLY A 117 -3.74 21.15 -13.02
N GLN A 118 -4.63 20.78 -12.09
CA GLN A 118 -5.22 21.72 -11.12
C GLN A 118 -4.23 21.97 -9.97
N ARG A 119 -3.38 23.00 -10.09
CA ARG A 119 -2.55 23.46 -8.97
C ARG A 119 -3.40 24.27 -8.00
N HIS A 120 -3.43 23.87 -6.73
CA HIS A 120 -4.00 24.66 -5.64
C HIS A 120 -3.18 25.94 -5.47
N MET A 121 -3.66 27.08 -5.98
CA MET A 121 -3.13 28.41 -5.65
C MET A 121 -4.22 29.27 -5.03
N CYS A 122 -3.90 29.92 -3.91
CA CYS A 122 -4.79 30.79 -3.16
C CYS A 122 -5.17 32.06 -3.96
N GLY A 123 -6.45 32.44 -3.92
CA GLY A 123 -6.96 33.81 -4.11
C GLY A 123 -6.88 34.42 -5.50
N MET A 124 -5.68 34.76 -5.98
CA MET A 124 -5.46 35.51 -7.22
C MET A 124 -4.68 34.73 -8.31
N GLY A 125 -4.04 33.61 -7.95
CA GLY A 125 -3.34 32.74 -8.92
C GLY A 125 -4.27 31.90 -9.80
N ASN A 126 -5.55 31.79 -9.42
CA ASN A 126 -6.56 31.07 -10.20
C ASN A 126 -6.89 31.77 -11.53
N LEU A 127 -6.76 33.10 -11.62
CA LEU A 127 -7.19 33.83 -12.82
C LEU A 127 -6.33 33.52 -14.06
N PHE A 128 -5.08 33.07 -13.87
CA PHE A 128 -4.11 32.90 -14.96
C PHE A 128 -4.00 31.46 -15.51
N HIS A 129 -4.57 30.45 -14.84
CA HIS A 129 -4.46 29.04 -15.26
C HIS A 129 -5.70 28.49 -16.01
N TYR A 130 -6.81 29.23 -16.07
CA TYR A 130 -8.02 28.82 -16.80
C TYR A 130 -8.03 29.21 -18.29
N HIS A 131 -6.93 29.74 -18.85
CA HIS A 131 -6.94 30.15 -20.26
C HIS A 131 -6.94 28.99 -21.26
N SER A 132 -6.66 27.76 -20.81
CA SER A 132 -6.90 26.56 -21.61
C SER A 132 -7.10 25.32 -20.76
N THR A 133 -8.22 24.63 -20.98
CA THR A 133 -8.53 23.28 -20.50
C THR A 133 -7.63 22.23 -21.14
N GLY A 134 -6.93 22.57 -22.23
CA GLY A 134 -6.20 21.66 -23.10
C GLY A 134 -7.04 21.15 -24.28
N PHE A 135 -8.33 21.50 -24.33
CA PHE A 135 -9.28 21.10 -25.35
C PHE A 135 -9.94 22.35 -25.96
N SER A 136 -9.79 22.53 -27.28
CA SER A 136 -10.22 23.76 -27.96
C SER A 136 -11.73 24.00 -27.93
N ASP A 137 -12.51 22.92 -27.99
CA ASP A 137 -13.97 22.90 -27.88
C ASP A 137 -14.46 23.36 -26.50
N LEU A 138 -13.81 22.87 -25.43
CA LEU A 138 -14.13 23.27 -24.06
C LEU A 138 -13.70 24.69 -23.75
N ASP A 139 -12.58 25.15 -24.34
CA ASP A 139 -12.09 26.51 -24.20
C ASP A 139 -13.01 27.53 -24.86
N GLU A 140 -13.59 27.19 -26.00
CA GLU A 140 -14.61 28.01 -26.66
C GLU A 140 -15.90 28.07 -25.83
N LEU A 141 -16.33 26.94 -25.28
CA LEU A 141 -17.50 26.87 -24.40
C LEU A 141 -17.30 27.63 -23.08
N MET A 142 -16.08 27.71 -22.55
CA MET A 142 -15.77 28.56 -21.39
C MET A 142 -15.79 30.05 -21.72
N LYS A 143 -15.36 30.44 -22.92
CA LYS A 143 -15.37 31.85 -23.36
C LYS A 143 -16.79 32.34 -23.61
N ASN A 144 -17.60 31.50 -24.24
CA ASN A 144 -18.97 31.79 -24.62
C ASN A 144 -19.91 30.73 -24.02
N PRO A 145 -20.35 30.92 -22.75
CA PRO A 145 -21.39 30.08 -22.16
C PRO A 145 -22.63 30.08 -23.03
N GLN A 146 -23.18 28.90 -23.25
CA GLN A 146 -24.34 28.68 -24.09
C GLN A 146 -25.19 27.53 -23.54
N PRO A 147 -26.48 27.47 -23.87
CA PRO A 147 -27.33 26.35 -23.50
C PRO A 147 -26.79 25.03 -24.06
N LEU A 148 -26.95 23.97 -23.29
CA LEU A 148 -26.53 22.61 -23.66
C LEU A 148 -27.70 21.65 -23.60
N ILE A 149 -27.65 20.64 -24.46
CA ILE A 149 -28.61 19.54 -24.47
C ILE A 149 -27.91 18.30 -23.90
N PHE A 150 -28.46 17.76 -22.81
CA PHE A 150 -28.02 16.51 -22.21
C PHE A 150 -29.01 15.39 -22.53
N ILE A 151 -28.56 14.38 -23.27
CA ILE A 151 -29.30 13.13 -23.43
C ILE A 151 -28.76 12.15 -22.41
N MET A 152 -29.58 11.74 -21.46
CA MET A 152 -29.17 10.84 -20.37
C MET A 152 -29.97 9.56 -20.39
N GLU A 153 -29.32 8.44 -20.04
CA GLU A 153 -29.93 7.14 -19.82
C GLU A 153 -29.59 6.66 -18.41
N LEU A 154 -30.57 6.57 -17.52
CA LEU A 154 -30.35 6.12 -16.14
C LEU A 154 -30.33 4.58 -16.10
N LEU A 155 -29.16 3.97 -15.91
CA LEU A 155 -29.02 2.52 -15.91
C LEU A 155 -29.38 1.88 -14.57
N GLN A 156 -28.84 2.42 -13.47
CA GLN A 156 -28.98 1.80 -12.16
C GLN A 156 -28.85 2.81 -11.02
N VAL A 157 -29.60 2.57 -9.93
CA VAL A 157 -29.42 3.24 -8.65
C VAL A 157 -28.78 2.27 -7.67
N LYS A 158 -27.49 2.45 -7.37
CA LYS A 158 -26.76 1.66 -6.36
C LYS A 158 -26.89 2.36 -5.01
N THR A 159 -27.20 1.59 -3.96
CA THR A 159 -27.18 2.09 -2.58
C THR A 159 -25.87 1.65 -1.92
N LYS A 160 -25.28 2.45 -1.02
CA LYS A 160 -24.03 2.12 -0.26
C LYS A 160 -23.98 0.68 0.27
N LYS A 161 -25.13 0.06 0.59
CA LYS A 161 -25.24 -1.34 1.04
C LYS A 161 -24.76 -2.39 0.02
N ASN A 162 -24.77 -2.11 -1.29
CA ASN A 162 -24.38 -3.08 -2.33
C ASN A 162 -22.94 -2.91 -2.86
N LYS A 163 -22.14 -2.02 -2.26
CA LYS A 163 -20.70 -1.89 -2.56
C LYS A 163 -19.90 -1.82 -1.24
N VAL A 164 -20.11 -2.81 -0.36
CA VAL A 164 -19.43 -2.99 0.94
C VAL A 164 -17.94 -3.35 0.80
N ARG A 165 -17.23 -2.95 -0.26
CA ARG A 165 -15.82 -3.34 -0.38
C ARG A 165 -14.81 -2.33 -0.90
N GLN A 166 -15.19 -1.19 -1.49
CA GLN A 166 -14.19 -0.32 -2.14
C GLN A 166 -14.49 1.18 -2.17
N LEU A 167 -15.46 1.72 -1.40
CA LEU A 167 -15.57 3.18 -1.33
C LEU A 167 -14.63 3.76 -0.29
N GLU A 168 -13.56 4.31 -0.82
CA GLU A 168 -12.50 5.08 -0.17
C GLU A 168 -12.98 5.90 1.03
N SER A 169 -12.29 5.69 2.17
CA SER A 169 -12.39 6.44 3.44
C SER A 169 -12.58 7.95 3.27
N TRP A 170 -12.14 8.54 2.16
CA TRP A 170 -12.27 9.97 1.83
C TRP A 170 -13.72 10.45 1.64
N MET A 171 -14.66 9.55 1.33
CA MET A 171 -16.02 9.90 0.88
C MET A 171 -17.12 9.84 1.96
N MET A 172 -16.81 9.54 3.23
CA MET A 172 -17.81 9.61 4.30
C MET A 172 -17.81 11.00 4.98
N GLU A 173 -18.97 11.46 5.45
CA GLU A 173 -19.07 12.67 6.29
C GLU A 173 -18.47 12.42 7.68
N LYS A 174 -18.07 13.48 8.41
CA LYS A 174 -17.45 13.36 9.75
C LYS A 174 -18.30 12.50 10.68
N ASP A 175 -19.62 12.71 10.68
CA ASP A 175 -20.56 12.00 11.55
C ASP A 175 -20.80 10.55 11.12
N GLU A 176 -20.81 10.27 9.82
CA GLU A 176 -20.89 8.90 9.29
C GLU A 176 -19.62 8.09 9.61
N LYS A 177 -18.44 8.73 9.58
CA LYS A 177 -17.18 8.09 10.00
C LYS A 177 -17.17 7.79 11.50
N LEU A 178 -17.65 8.72 12.32
CA LEU A 178 -17.67 8.53 13.77
C LEU A 178 -18.68 7.44 14.20
N THR A 179 -19.80 7.29 13.49
CA THR A 179 -20.79 6.24 13.77
C THR A 179 -20.35 4.85 13.30
N THR A 180 -19.51 4.75 12.25
CA THR A 180 -19.00 3.47 11.74
C THR A 180 -17.88 2.87 12.60
N VAL A 181 -17.10 3.70 13.30
CA VAL A 181 -15.97 3.24 14.12
C VAL A 181 -16.37 2.27 15.24
N PRO A 182 -17.41 2.52 16.06
CA PRO A 182 -17.87 1.56 17.07
C PRO A 182 -18.31 0.22 16.48
N LEU A 183 -18.93 0.23 15.29
CA LEU A 183 -19.36 -0.99 14.59
C LEU A 183 -18.15 -1.83 14.17
N LEU A 184 -17.13 -1.19 13.57
CA LEU A 184 -15.88 -1.85 13.21
C LEU A 184 -15.13 -2.39 14.43
N HIS A 185 -15.11 -1.64 15.54
CA HIS A 185 -14.51 -2.09 16.79
C HIS A 185 -15.21 -3.34 17.33
N MET A 186 -16.54 -3.34 17.35
CA MET A 186 -17.34 -4.49 17.81
C MET A 186 -17.14 -5.72 16.91
N GLN A 187 -17.08 -5.54 15.58
CA GLN A 187 -16.77 -6.59 14.62
C GLN A 187 -15.37 -7.16 14.85
N GLY A 188 -14.36 -6.29 15.02
CA GLY A 188 -13.00 -6.70 15.38
C GLY A 188 -12.97 -7.54 16.66
N ASN A 189 -13.66 -7.09 17.72
CA ASN A 189 -13.73 -7.82 18.99
C ASN A 189 -14.44 -9.18 18.86
N ALA A 190 -15.41 -9.31 17.94
CA ALA A 190 -16.05 -10.59 17.64
C ALA A 190 -15.09 -11.54 16.92
N LEU A 191 -14.32 -11.04 15.94
CA LEU A 191 -13.32 -11.83 15.19
C LEU A 191 -12.15 -12.29 16.07
N VAL A 192 -11.70 -11.43 17.00
CA VAL A 192 -10.67 -11.82 17.99
C VAL A 192 -11.15 -12.97 18.87
N ARG A 193 -12.43 -12.95 19.31
CA ARG A 193 -13.02 -14.07 20.06
C ARG A 193 -13.08 -15.36 19.25
N GLN A 194 -13.19 -15.26 17.93
CA GLN A 194 -13.16 -16.39 17.00
C GLN A 194 -11.73 -16.79 16.59
N ARG A 195 -10.69 -16.16 17.16
CA ARG A 195 -9.26 -16.36 16.80
C ARG A 195 -8.93 -16.02 15.33
N GLN A 196 -9.78 -15.27 14.65
CA GLN A 196 -9.53 -14.78 13.29
C GLN A 196 -8.74 -13.47 13.34
N PHE A 197 -7.47 -13.55 13.74
CA PHE A 197 -6.64 -12.36 13.99
C PHE A 197 -6.36 -11.53 12.75
N ARG A 198 -6.22 -12.16 11.57
CA ARG A 198 -5.96 -11.45 10.30
C ARG A 198 -7.12 -10.56 9.88
N GLU A 199 -8.33 -11.07 9.97
CA GLU A 199 -9.55 -10.31 9.64
C GLU A 199 -9.82 -9.23 10.70
N ALA A 200 -9.61 -9.55 11.98
CA ALA A 200 -9.71 -8.57 13.07
C ALA A 200 -8.73 -7.41 12.88
N ALA A 201 -7.46 -7.71 12.53
CA ALA A 201 -6.45 -6.71 12.25
C ALA A 201 -6.88 -5.78 11.11
N SER A 202 -7.42 -6.34 10.02
CA SER A 202 -7.97 -5.55 8.91
C SER A 202 -9.08 -4.60 9.37
N LYS A 203 -9.99 -5.05 10.24
CA LYS A 203 -11.08 -4.22 10.77
C LYS A 203 -10.60 -3.11 11.69
N TYR A 204 -9.63 -3.36 12.56
CA TYR A 204 -9.04 -2.31 13.38
C TYR A 204 -8.24 -1.31 12.55
N LYS A 205 -7.51 -1.76 11.52
CA LYS A 205 -6.79 -0.89 10.58
C LYS A 205 -7.75 0.03 9.82
N GLU A 206 -8.87 -0.50 9.35
CA GLU A 206 -9.95 0.26 8.71
C GLU A 206 -10.49 1.35 9.65
N ALA A 207 -10.79 1.01 10.90
CA ALA A 207 -11.28 1.96 11.89
C ALA A 207 -10.26 3.07 12.22
N VAL A 208 -8.98 2.71 12.39
CA VAL A 208 -7.90 3.67 12.63
C VAL A 208 -7.71 4.61 11.44
N LEU A 209 -7.78 4.09 10.21
CA LEU A 209 -7.68 4.91 9.00
C LEU A 209 -8.80 5.95 8.94
N LEU A 210 -10.06 5.53 9.19
CA LEU A 210 -11.21 6.44 9.20
C LEU A 210 -11.01 7.58 10.20
N LEU A 211 -10.59 7.26 11.43
CA LEU A 211 -10.34 8.28 12.46
C LEU A 211 -9.16 9.18 12.11
N LYS A 212 -8.04 8.64 11.59
CA LYS A 212 -6.89 9.44 11.15
C LYS A 212 -7.28 10.40 10.01
N THR A 213 -8.15 9.99 9.08
CA THR A 213 -8.68 10.86 8.01
C THR A 213 -9.58 11.98 8.54
N VAL A 214 -10.34 11.75 9.62
CA VAL A 214 -11.09 12.83 10.29
C VAL A 214 -10.11 13.76 11.00
N GLN A 215 -9.17 13.18 11.76
CA GLN A 215 -8.17 13.93 12.53
C GLN A 215 -7.31 14.86 11.66
N SER A 216 -7.00 14.47 10.42
CA SER A 216 -6.21 15.31 9.50
C SER A 216 -6.94 16.57 9.01
N ARG A 217 -8.26 16.67 9.20
CA ARG A 217 -9.07 17.86 8.86
C ARG A 217 -9.25 18.81 10.04
N GLU A 218 -8.91 18.37 11.25
CA GLU A 218 -9.03 19.15 12.49
C GLU A 218 -7.69 19.83 12.83
N MET A 219 -7.71 20.97 13.52
CA MET A 219 -6.48 21.63 13.93
C MET A 219 -5.78 20.89 15.08
N PRO A 220 -4.44 20.71 15.02
CA PRO A 220 -3.69 20.14 16.14
C PRO A 220 -3.88 20.94 17.42
N GLY A 221 -4.39 20.31 18.47
CA GLY A 221 -4.60 20.92 19.79
C GLY A 221 -6.06 21.22 20.15
N ASP A 222 -6.98 21.18 19.17
CA ASP A 222 -8.40 21.32 19.46
C ASP A 222 -8.96 20.15 20.27
N VAL A 223 -10.05 20.41 21.00
CA VAL A 223 -10.76 19.39 21.81
C VAL A 223 -11.15 18.19 20.94
N ASP A 224 -11.62 18.45 19.72
CA ASP A 224 -11.98 17.42 18.74
C ASP A 224 -10.75 16.59 18.32
N TYR A 225 -9.61 17.23 18.03
CA TYR A 225 -8.37 16.55 17.68
C TYR A 225 -7.88 15.61 18.80
N ILE A 226 -7.93 16.08 20.04
CA ILE A 226 -7.54 15.30 21.23
C ILE A 226 -8.52 14.15 21.46
N SER A 227 -9.83 14.38 21.28
CA SER A 227 -10.86 13.36 21.43
C SER A 227 -10.71 12.23 20.41
N LEU A 228 -10.39 12.56 19.16
CA LEU A 228 -10.10 11.61 18.09
C LEU A 228 -8.86 10.77 18.42
N GLY A 229 -7.79 11.41 18.91
CA GLY A 229 -6.59 10.71 19.39
C GLY A 229 -6.91 9.69 20.49
N ARG A 230 -7.74 10.06 21.47
CA ARG A 230 -8.19 9.16 22.55
C ARG A 230 -8.97 7.95 22.03
N MET A 231 -9.73 8.10 20.94
CA MET A 231 -10.42 6.98 20.29
C MET A 231 -9.49 6.09 19.44
N ILE A 232 -8.47 6.67 18.83
CA ILE A 232 -7.49 5.95 18.00
C ILE A 232 -6.64 4.99 18.86
N VAL A 233 -6.21 5.43 20.03
CA VAL A 233 -5.25 4.68 20.88
C VAL A 233 -5.74 3.25 21.21
N PRO A 234 -6.97 3.02 21.73
CA PRO A 234 -7.45 1.66 22.00
C PRO A 234 -7.52 0.77 20.74
N LEU A 235 -7.90 1.34 19.59
CA LEU A 235 -7.99 0.60 18.33
C LEU A 235 -6.60 0.17 17.83
N GLN A 236 -5.62 1.05 17.92
CA GLN A 236 -4.23 0.72 17.60
C GLN A 236 -3.65 -0.34 18.55
N LEU A 237 -3.96 -0.26 19.85
CA LEU A 237 -3.52 -1.29 20.82
C LEU A 237 -4.14 -2.66 20.54
N ASN A 238 -5.39 -2.71 20.09
CA ASN A 238 -6.06 -3.94 19.67
C ASN A 238 -5.50 -4.48 18.35
N TYR A 239 -5.21 -3.59 17.39
CA TYR A 239 -4.51 -3.93 16.16
C TYR A 239 -3.14 -4.58 16.45
N CYS A 240 -2.32 -3.94 17.29
CA CYS A 240 -1.04 -4.50 17.71
C CYS A 240 -1.18 -5.82 18.46
N GLN A 241 -2.28 -6.06 19.20
CA GLN A 241 -2.52 -7.39 19.78
C GLN A 241 -2.68 -8.43 18.68
N CYS A 242 -3.50 -8.15 17.67
CA CYS A 242 -3.73 -9.10 16.58
C CYS A 242 -2.45 -9.40 15.82
N LEU A 243 -1.61 -8.38 15.57
CA LEU A 243 -0.31 -8.56 14.93
C LEU A 243 0.66 -9.40 15.77
N LEU A 244 0.68 -9.22 17.10
CA LEU A 244 1.49 -10.07 17.99
C LEU A 244 1.09 -11.55 17.89
N GLU A 245 -0.20 -11.86 17.77
CA GLU A 245 -0.70 -13.24 17.57
C GLU A 245 -0.42 -13.78 16.16
N LEU A 246 -0.21 -12.89 15.18
CA LEU A 246 0.18 -13.25 13.81
C LEU A 246 1.70 -13.31 13.61
N GLU A 247 2.48 -13.05 14.66
CA GLU A 247 3.95 -13.01 14.64
C GLU A 247 4.54 -11.90 13.74
N GLU A 248 3.74 -10.88 13.41
CA GLU A 248 4.15 -9.72 12.60
C GLU A 248 4.80 -8.65 13.50
N TYR A 249 5.94 -8.97 14.09
CA TYR A 249 6.57 -8.15 15.15
C TYR A 249 7.09 -6.79 14.67
N TYR A 250 7.58 -6.68 13.44
CA TYR A 250 8.13 -5.43 12.90
C TYR A 250 7.06 -4.34 12.79
N GLU A 251 5.89 -4.67 12.26
CA GLU A 251 4.78 -3.72 12.15
C GLU A 251 4.29 -3.29 13.55
N VAL A 252 4.31 -4.18 14.55
CA VAL A 252 4.01 -3.81 15.94
C VAL A 252 4.99 -2.77 16.47
N VAL A 253 6.30 -2.94 16.24
CA VAL A 253 7.32 -2.00 16.70
C VAL A 253 7.12 -0.62 16.08
N GLU A 254 6.83 -0.55 14.78
CA GLU A 254 6.58 0.71 14.08
C GLU A 254 5.35 1.43 14.63
N VAL A 255 4.21 0.74 14.67
CA VAL A 255 2.93 1.32 15.14
C VAL A 255 3.02 1.76 16.60
N THR A 256 3.64 0.96 17.46
CA THR A 256 3.80 1.31 18.89
C THR A 256 4.79 2.44 19.10
N THR A 257 5.82 2.57 18.27
CA THR A 257 6.78 3.68 18.35
C THR A 257 6.11 4.99 17.93
N GLU A 258 5.33 5.01 16.83
CA GLU A 258 4.51 6.18 16.45
C GLU A 258 3.55 6.59 17.57
N LEU A 259 2.90 5.60 18.20
CA LEU A 259 1.95 5.79 19.29
C LEU A 259 2.63 6.41 20.52
N LEU A 260 3.80 5.90 20.93
CA LEU A 260 4.54 6.35 22.11
C LEU A 260 5.18 7.73 21.93
N HIS A 261 5.50 8.13 20.70
CA HIS A 261 5.93 9.51 20.42
C HIS A 261 4.84 10.53 20.79
N LYS A 262 3.56 10.17 20.62
CA LYS A 262 2.39 11.02 20.93
C LYS A 262 1.89 10.81 22.37
N HIS A 263 1.91 9.57 22.86
CA HIS A 263 1.30 9.15 24.13
C HIS A 263 2.33 8.40 25.00
N LYS A 264 3.21 9.16 25.65
CA LYS A 264 4.34 8.61 26.46
C LYS A 264 3.91 7.89 27.74
N ASP A 265 2.66 8.04 28.15
CA ASP A 265 2.05 7.46 29.34
C ASP A 265 1.33 6.13 29.07
N CYS A 266 1.34 5.64 27.82
CA CYS A 266 0.62 4.44 27.44
C CYS A 266 1.36 3.14 27.84
N VAL A 267 1.11 2.66 29.07
CA VAL A 267 1.68 1.41 29.62
C VAL A 267 1.51 0.21 28.68
N LYS A 268 0.31 0.05 28.11
CA LYS A 268 -0.01 -1.07 27.19
C LYS A 268 0.81 -1.03 25.90
N ALA A 269 1.16 0.16 25.41
CA ALA A 269 1.98 0.30 24.21
C ALA A 269 3.42 -0.16 24.48
N TYR A 270 4.04 0.27 25.58
CA TYR A 270 5.37 -0.21 25.99
C TYR A 270 5.37 -1.72 26.19
N TYR A 271 4.36 -2.29 26.86
CA TYR A 271 4.31 -3.75 27.07
C TYR A 271 4.23 -4.54 25.76
N LYS A 272 3.42 -4.08 24.80
CA LYS A 272 3.31 -4.72 23.47
C LYS A 272 4.60 -4.58 22.65
N ARG A 273 5.24 -3.41 22.68
CA ARG A 273 6.52 -3.16 22.01
C ARG A 273 7.64 -4.00 22.61
N ALA A 274 7.69 -4.12 23.95
CA ALA A 274 8.62 -5.00 24.65
C ALA A 274 8.46 -6.45 24.23
N LYS A 275 7.22 -6.93 24.10
CA LYS A 275 6.94 -8.30 23.60
C LYS A 275 7.39 -8.51 22.16
N ALA A 276 7.17 -7.53 21.28
CA ALA A 276 7.65 -7.60 19.91
C ALA A 276 9.19 -7.63 19.86
N HIS A 277 9.89 -6.73 20.57
CA HIS A 277 11.34 -6.73 20.65
C HIS A 277 11.91 -8.02 21.25
N ALA A 278 11.24 -8.58 22.27
CA ALA A 278 11.63 -9.86 22.85
C ALA A 278 11.52 -11.02 21.85
N ALA A 279 10.53 -10.99 20.94
CA ALA A 279 10.37 -12.00 19.91
C ALA A 279 11.41 -11.87 18.77
N VAL A 280 11.85 -10.64 18.48
CA VAL A 280 12.88 -10.35 17.45
C VAL A 280 14.31 -10.34 18.05
N TRP A 281 14.50 -10.78 19.29
CA TRP A 281 15.81 -10.87 19.96
C TRP A 281 16.52 -9.53 20.23
N ASN A 282 15.78 -8.42 20.25
CA ASN A 282 16.30 -7.10 20.61
C ASN A 282 16.29 -6.94 22.13
N GLU A 283 17.30 -7.51 22.80
CA GLU A 283 17.36 -7.59 24.27
C GLU A 283 17.38 -6.21 24.94
N LYS A 284 18.17 -5.26 24.42
CA LYS A 284 18.37 -3.96 25.06
C LYS A 284 17.07 -3.16 25.06
N GLU A 285 16.43 -3.09 23.90
CA GLU A 285 15.18 -2.37 23.66
C GLU A 285 14.02 -3.03 24.43
N ALA A 286 13.92 -4.36 24.40
CA ALA A 286 12.92 -5.09 25.17
C ALA A 286 13.03 -4.82 26.67
N ARG A 287 14.26 -4.85 27.23
CA ARG A 287 14.50 -4.55 28.65
C ARG A 287 14.14 -3.12 29.01
N GLN A 288 14.48 -2.15 28.16
CA GLN A 288 14.13 -0.75 28.36
C GLN A 288 12.62 -0.55 28.44
N ASP A 289 11.87 -1.13 27.49
CA ASP A 289 10.42 -1.01 27.46
C ASP A 289 9.76 -1.72 28.64
N PHE A 290 10.23 -2.91 29.02
CA PHE A 290 9.75 -3.62 30.20
C PHE A 290 9.99 -2.83 31.50
N ASN A 291 11.16 -2.23 31.65
CA ASN A 291 11.45 -1.37 32.79
C ASN A 291 10.56 -0.12 32.81
N MET A 292 10.27 0.46 31.64
CA MET A 292 9.35 1.59 31.53
C MET A 292 7.92 1.21 31.97
N VAL A 293 7.45 0.00 31.62
CA VAL A 293 6.16 -0.53 32.11
C VAL A 293 6.14 -0.61 33.63
N ALA A 294 7.20 -1.12 34.26
CA ALA A 294 7.29 -1.22 35.71
C ALA A 294 7.38 0.14 36.42
N GLN A 295 7.93 1.16 35.75
CA GLN A 295 7.98 2.53 36.26
C GLN A 295 6.63 3.24 36.19
N LEU A 296 5.90 3.06 35.07
CA LEU A 296 4.59 3.68 34.88
C LEU A 296 3.48 3.00 35.69
N ASP A 297 3.56 1.67 35.85
CA ASP A 297 2.60 0.90 36.64
C ASP A 297 3.31 -0.12 37.54
N ILE A 298 3.44 0.26 38.82
CA ILE A 298 4.11 -0.53 39.86
C ILE A 298 3.41 -1.88 40.06
N THR A 299 2.09 -1.98 39.82
CA THR A 299 1.33 -3.22 40.01
C THR A 299 1.76 -4.30 39.02
N LEU A 300 2.26 -3.90 37.84
CA LEU A 300 2.76 -4.79 36.80
C LEU A 300 4.21 -5.24 37.02
N ALA A 301 4.91 -4.73 38.04
CA ALA A 301 6.33 -5.05 38.27
C ALA A 301 6.60 -6.56 38.46
N SER A 302 5.66 -7.32 39.05
CA SER A 302 5.76 -8.78 39.16
C SER A 302 5.70 -9.47 37.79
N LEU A 303 4.76 -9.05 36.93
CA LEU A 303 4.62 -9.54 35.56
C LEU A 303 5.87 -9.22 34.74
N VAL A 304 6.36 -7.98 34.82
CA VAL A 304 7.57 -7.52 34.12
C VAL A 304 8.78 -8.36 34.54
N ARG A 305 8.97 -8.63 35.84
CA ARG A 305 10.07 -9.48 36.31
C ARG A 305 10.00 -10.89 35.72
N LYS A 306 8.81 -11.46 35.60
CA LYS A 306 8.61 -12.77 34.96
C LYS A 306 9.00 -12.73 33.47
N GLU A 307 8.55 -11.72 32.73
CA GLU A 307 8.89 -11.56 31.31
C GLU A 307 10.39 -11.32 31.09
N LEU A 308 11.04 -10.51 31.94
CA LEU A 308 12.49 -10.29 31.89
C LEU A 308 13.30 -11.57 32.17
N LYS A 309 12.80 -12.43 33.07
CA LYS A 309 13.39 -13.74 33.33
C LYS A 309 13.28 -14.64 32.09
N LEU A 310 12.09 -14.73 31.50
CA LEU A 310 11.84 -15.50 30.27
C LEU A 310 12.68 -15.00 29.09
N LEU A 311 12.84 -13.68 28.94
CA LEU A 311 13.72 -13.08 27.93
C LEU A 311 15.17 -13.52 28.15
N SER A 312 15.65 -13.45 29.40
CA SER A 312 17.03 -13.82 29.73
C SER A 312 17.30 -15.32 29.55
N GLU A 313 16.30 -16.18 29.79
CA GLU A 313 16.38 -17.62 29.52
C GLU A 313 16.46 -17.91 28.03
N ARG A 314 15.56 -17.33 27.22
CA ARG A 314 15.60 -17.45 25.75
C ARG A 314 16.93 -16.97 25.16
N MET A 315 17.44 -15.83 25.61
CA MET A 315 18.74 -15.31 25.14
C MET A 315 19.90 -16.27 25.45
N LYS A 316 19.87 -16.97 26.59
CA LYS A 316 20.88 -17.97 26.94
C LYS A 316 20.78 -19.20 26.04
N GLU A 317 19.57 -19.69 25.79
CA GLU A 317 19.35 -20.84 24.88
C GLU A 317 19.92 -20.54 23.50
N LYS A 318 19.56 -19.40 22.90
CA LYS A 318 20.12 -18.97 21.62
C LYS A 318 21.65 -18.80 21.65
N TYR A 319 22.20 -18.22 22.71
CA TYR A 319 23.65 -18.10 22.85
C TYR A 319 24.34 -19.48 22.87
N TRP A 320 23.76 -20.46 23.57
CA TRP A 320 24.28 -21.83 23.59
C TRP A 320 24.14 -22.52 22.23
N GLU A 321 23.02 -22.35 21.53
CA GLU A 321 22.82 -22.85 20.17
C GLU A 321 23.82 -22.25 19.18
N GLU A 322 24.02 -20.93 19.20
CA GLU A 322 25.01 -20.25 18.35
C GLU A 322 26.43 -20.70 18.67
N LYS A 323 26.74 -20.90 19.95
CA LYS A 323 28.03 -21.43 20.40
C LYS A 323 28.23 -22.86 19.92
N GLU A 324 27.24 -23.73 20.05
CA GLU A 324 27.30 -25.12 19.56
C GLU A 324 27.45 -25.16 18.03
N GLN A 325 26.69 -24.35 17.29
CA GLN A 325 26.85 -24.22 15.84
C GLN A 325 28.25 -23.73 15.45
N PHE A 326 28.81 -22.80 16.21
CA PHE A 326 30.16 -22.30 16.02
C PHE A 326 31.20 -23.40 16.26
N TRP A 327 31.10 -24.15 17.35
CA TRP A 327 31.97 -25.29 17.64
C TRP A 327 31.85 -26.38 16.57
N ASN A 328 30.63 -26.75 16.17
CA ASN A 328 30.39 -27.72 15.10
C ASN A 328 31.00 -27.29 13.76
N LYS A 329 30.96 -25.98 13.43
CA LYS A 329 31.63 -25.44 12.24
C LYS A 329 33.15 -25.51 12.35
N LEU A 330 33.72 -25.22 13.52
CA LEU A 330 35.16 -25.33 13.77
C LEU A 330 35.66 -26.78 13.70
N GLU A 331 34.94 -27.74 14.29
CA GLU A 331 35.28 -29.16 14.22
C GLU A 331 35.20 -29.70 12.78
N ARG A 332 34.20 -29.27 12.00
CA ARG A 332 34.13 -29.60 10.56
C ARG A 332 35.28 -28.98 9.78
N LYS A 333 35.72 -27.76 10.11
CA LYS A 333 36.85 -27.11 9.45
C LYS A 333 38.18 -27.79 9.82
N GLY A 334 38.36 -28.13 11.09
CA GLY A 334 39.51 -28.88 11.61
C GLY A 334 39.59 -30.31 11.07
N SER A 335 38.45 -30.98 10.89
CA SER A 335 38.39 -32.31 10.27
C SER A 335 38.70 -32.26 8.78
N LYS A 336 38.29 -31.19 8.07
CA LYS A 336 38.65 -30.98 6.66
C LYS A 336 40.15 -30.71 6.50
N THR A 337 40.73 -29.82 7.31
CA THR A 337 42.18 -29.57 7.27
C THR A 337 42.99 -30.80 7.67
N ASN A 338 42.53 -31.60 8.63
CA ASN A 338 43.19 -32.88 8.97
C ASN A 338 43.00 -33.95 7.89
N ALA A 339 41.89 -33.96 7.15
CA ALA A 339 41.69 -34.87 6.02
C ALA A 339 42.53 -34.45 4.80
N GLU A 340 42.66 -33.14 4.54
CA GLU A 340 43.54 -32.57 3.52
C GLU A 340 45.01 -32.85 3.85
N ALA A 341 45.46 -32.59 5.09
CA ALA A 341 46.81 -32.91 5.54
C ALA A 341 47.10 -34.43 5.50
N LYS A 342 46.13 -35.29 5.85
CA LYS A 342 46.29 -36.75 5.72
C LYS A 342 46.32 -37.23 4.27
N ASN A 343 45.65 -36.55 3.35
CA ASN A 343 45.75 -36.84 1.92
C ASN A 343 47.09 -36.37 1.35
N GLU A 344 47.59 -35.20 1.73
CA GLU A 344 48.93 -34.72 1.35
C GLU A 344 50.04 -35.63 1.92
N THR A 345 49.90 -36.09 3.16
CA THR A 345 50.88 -37.03 3.76
C THR A 345 50.87 -38.38 3.05
N LYS A 346 49.69 -38.90 2.67
CA LYS A 346 49.57 -40.13 1.88
C LYS A 346 50.07 -39.98 0.45
N GLN A 347 49.95 -38.79 -0.15
CA GLN A 347 50.49 -38.52 -1.48
C GLN A 347 52.03 -38.53 -1.42
N ASN A 348 52.62 -37.86 -0.43
CA ASN A 348 54.07 -37.83 -0.23
C ASN A 348 54.66 -39.22 0.12
N GLU A 349 53.98 -40.05 0.91
CA GLU A 349 54.40 -41.44 1.20
C GLU A 349 54.32 -42.37 -0.04
N VAL A 350 53.44 -42.07 -0.99
CA VAL A 350 53.35 -42.81 -2.27
C VAL A 350 54.45 -42.36 -3.23
N ASP A 351 54.80 -41.07 -3.23
CA ASP A 351 55.89 -40.54 -4.05
C ASP A 351 57.28 -40.97 -3.51
N GLU A 352 57.50 -41.01 -2.19
CA GLU A 352 58.74 -41.55 -1.58
C GLU A 352 58.89 -43.07 -1.84
N ASN A 353 57.80 -43.85 -1.77
CA ASN A 353 57.83 -45.29 -2.12
C ASN A 353 58.02 -45.54 -3.63
N ALA A 354 57.68 -44.58 -4.49
CA ALA A 354 57.96 -44.65 -5.92
C ALA A 354 59.44 -44.37 -6.22
N GLU A 355 60.07 -43.45 -5.50
CA GLU A 355 61.53 -43.20 -5.57
C GLU A 355 62.35 -44.39 -5.03
N GLU A 356 61.96 -45.03 -3.93
CA GLU A 356 62.65 -46.25 -3.43
C GLU A 356 62.50 -47.46 -4.38
N LYS A 357 61.40 -47.57 -5.13
CA LYS A 357 61.23 -48.59 -6.17
C LYS A 357 62.07 -48.32 -7.42
N MET A 358 62.29 -47.06 -7.80
CA MET A 358 63.20 -46.74 -8.90
C MET A 358 64.68 -47.00 -8.53
N ILE A 359 65.07 -46.85 -7.26
CA ILE A 359 66.44 -47.16 -6.81
C ILE A 359 66.70 -48.68 -6.80
N THR A 360 65.70 -49.50 -6.50
CA THR A 360 65.83 -50.98 -6.48
C THR A 360 65.69 -51.64 -7.86
N GLU A 361 65.04 -50.99 -8.83
CA GLU A 361 65.01 -51.46 -10.23
C GLU A 361 66.25 -51.01 -11.04
N GLY A 362 66.95 -49.95 -10.61
CA GLY A 362 68.20 -49.48 -11.22
C GLY A 362 69.41 -50.40 -11.03
N GLU A 363 69.44 -51.24 -9.99
CA GLU A 363 70.53 -52.20 -9.76
C GLU A 363 70.37 -53.55 -10.50
N LYS A 364 69.22 -53.80 -11.13
CA LYS A 364 68.98 -55.01 -11.95
C LYS A 364 69.15 -54.80 -13.46
N ALA A 365 69.38 -53.57 -13.91
CA ALA A 365 69.56 -53.23 -15.33
C ALA A 365 71.02 -52.90 -15.71
N LYS A 366 72.02 -53.41 -14.97
CA LYS A 366 73.46 -53.23 -15.26
C LYS A 366 74.24 -54.51 -15.57
N ASN A 367 73.56 -55.59 -15.97
CA ASN A 367 74.21 -56.74 -16.62
C ASN A 367 73.53 -57.03 -17.95
N GLN A 368 74.33 -57.04 -19.01
CA GLN A 368 73.99 -57.24 -20.43
C GLN A 368 73.49 -55.99 -21.16
N THR A 369 74.43 -55.15 -21.62
CA THR A 369 74.94 -55.18 -23.00
C THR A 369 76.02 -54.11 -23.16
N GLY A 370 77.18 -54.51 -23.67
CA GLY A 370 78.25 -53.60 -24.06
C GLY A 370 78.34 -53.44 -25.57
N ALA A 371 79.08 -52.39 -25.93
CA ALA A 371 79.73 -52.07 -27.21
C ALA A 371 79.04 -51.09 -28.17
N GLU A 372 79.79 -49.99 -28.38
CA GLU A 372 79.86 -49.07 -29.54
C GLU A 372 78.72 -48.02 -29.61
N ASP A 373 78.96 -46.70 -29.65
CA ASP A 373 79.97 -45.94 -30.39
C ASP A 373 80.36 -44.60 -29.72
N GLU A 374 81.51 -44.09 -30.14
CA GLU A 374 82.16 -42.82 -29.80
C GLU A 374 81.41 -41.58 -30.34
N SER A 375 81.46 -40.45 -29.62
CA SER A 375 82.09 -39.19 -30.08
C SER A 375 81.57 -37.95 -29.33
N GLU A 376 82.54 -37.20 -28.79
CA GLU A 376 82.59 -35.72 -28.57
C GLU A 376 81.61 -35.10 -27.56
N GLU A 377 82.11 -34.56 -26.42
CA GLU A 377 82.66 -33.19 -26.26
C GLU A 377 81.62 -32.11 -26.62
N GLU A 378 81.31 -31.08 -25.83
CA GLU A 378 82.06 -30.36 -24.81
C GLU A 378 81.08 -29.32 -24.20
N LYS A 379 81.31 -28.92 -22.93
CA LYS A 379 81.23 -27.52 -22.44
C LYS A 379 79.85 -26.83 -22.33
N ILE A 380 79.56 -25.92 -21.39
CA ILE A 380 80.17 -25.34 -20.19
C ILE A 380 79.17 -24.25 -19.72
N LYS A 381 79.19 -23.95 -18.42
CA LYS A 381 78.78 -22.70 -17.74
C LYS A 381 77.30 -22.33 -17.59
N ASP A 382 76.87 -22.40 -16.33
CA ASP A 382 76.95 -21.28 -15.36
C ASP A 382 76.23 -19.96 -15.70
N CYS A 383 75.55 -19.51 -14.64
CA CYS A 383 75.29 -18.14 -14.24
C CYS A 383 74.01 -17.46 -14.74
N GLY A 384 73.27 -16.87 -13.79
CA GLY A 384 72.46 -15.68 -14.08
C GLY A 384 71.11 -15.57 -13.39
N GLU A 385 71.13 -15.45 -12.07
CA GLU A 385 70.42 -14.39 -11.34
C GLU A 385 69.77 -13.28 -12.22
N LYS A 386 68.44 -13.08 -12.10
CA LYS A 386 67.82 -11.90 -11.45
C LYS A 386 66.35 -11.72 -11.83
N GLN A 387 65.58 -11.42 -10.79
CA GLN A 387 64.56 -10.36 -10.69
C GLN A 387 63.94 -9.89 -12.00
N ASP A 388 62.61 -9.91 -12.09
CA ASP A 388 61.93 -8.62 -12.15
C ASP A 388 60.48 -8.67 -11.66
N GLU A 389 60.16 -7.52 -11.12
CA GLU A 389 59.03 -7.06 -10.35
C GLU A 389 57.91 -6.53 -11.28
N LYS A 390 56.76 -6.17 -10.69
CA LYS A 390 55.75 -5.21 -11.18
C LYS A 390 54.71 -5.73 -12.19
N VAL A 391 53.42 -5.40 -12.11
CA VAL A 391 52.63 -4.42 -11.34
C VAL A 391 51.32 -5.08 -10.92
#